data_AF-B9X9G6-F1
#
_entry.id   AF-B9X9G6-F1
#
_cell.length_a   1.000
_cell.length_b   1.000
_cell.length_c   1.000
_cell.angle_alpha   90.00
_cell.angle_beta   90.00
_cell.angle_gamma   90.00
#
_symmetry.space_group_name_H-M   'P 1'
#
loop_
_entity.id
_entity.type
_entity.pdbx_description
1 polymer ?
#
loop_
_entity_poly.entity_id
_entity_poly.type
_entity_poly.pdbx_seq_one_letter_code
_entity_poly.pdbx_strand_id
1 'polypeptide(L)' 'MKKAKRSFDDYVAYFRQGSLNDKEIAARLGVSRVNVWRMRQKWES' A
#
# COMPACT_ATOMS: atom_id res chain seq x y z
N MET A 1 3.98 -21.10 3.95
CA MET A 1 4.13 -20.12 2.84
C MET A 1 4.71 -18.84 3.40
N LYS A 2 5.97 -18.49 3.11
CA LYS A 2 6.54 -17.20 3.52
C LYS A 2 5.83 -16.11 2.71
N LYS A 3 4.99 -15.29 3.33
CA LYS A 3 4.48 -14.08 2.67
C LYS A 3 5.70 -13.21 2.38
N ALA A 4 6.10 -13.09 1.11
CA ALA A 4 7.12 -12.14 0.70
C ALA A 4 6.78 -10.77 1.31
N LYS A 5 7.73 -10.17 2.02
CA LYS A 5 7.59 -8.80 2.54
C LYS A 5 7.32 -7.90 1.33
N ARG A 6 6.20 -7.19 1.32
CA ARG A 6 5.89 -6.23 0.25
C ARG A 6 6.88 -5.08 0.33
N SER A 7 7.45 -4.69 -0.82
CA SER A 7 8.31 -3.52 -0.91
C SER A 7 7.49 -2.25 -0.73
N PHE A 8 8.14 -1.14 -0.39
CA PHE A 8 7.53 0.19 -0.43
C PHE A 8 7.04 0.52 -1.85
N ASP A 9 7.78 0.08 -2.87
CA ASP A 9 7.44 0.32 -4.29
C ASP A 9 6.10 -0.28 -4.69
N ASP A 10 5.71 -1.41 -4.06
CA ASP A 10 4.41 -2.04 -4.28
C ASP A 10 3.25 -1.10 -3.86
N TYR A 11 3.46 -0.22 -2.88
CA TYR A 11 2.48 0.77 -2.45
C TYR A 11 2.51 2.00 -3.37
N VAL A 12 3.70 2.47 -3.73
CA VAL A 12 3.91 3.67 -4.57
C VAL A 12 3.23 3.52 -5.94
N ALA A 13 3.24 2.32 -6.53
CA ALA A 13 2.56 2.06 -7.80
C ALA A 13 1.06 2.40 -7.74
N TYR A 14 0.39 2.07 -6.62
CA TYR A 14 -1.02 2.39 -6.41
C TYR A 14 -1.24 3.87 -6.06
N PHE A 15 -0.36 4.45 -5.25
CA PHE A 15 -0.46 5.87 -4.89
C PHE A 15 -0.31 6.77 -6.11
N ARG A 16 0.62 6.45 -7.02
CA ARG A 16 0.81 7.18 -8.28
C ARG A 16 -0.37 7.08 -9.23
N GLN A 17 -1.07 5.95 -9.27
CA GLN A 17 -2.27 5.82 -10.10
C GLN A 17 -3.46 6.61 -9.55
N GLY A 18 -3.56 6.80 -8.23
CA GLY A 18 -4.63 7.57 -7.58
C GLY A 18 -6.04 6.97 -7.71
N SER A 19 -6.18 5.82 -8.37
CA SER A 19 -7.47 5.18 -8.69
C SER A 19 -8.05 4.34 -7.55
N LEU A 20 -7.23 3.99 -6.55
CA LEU A 20 -7.62 3.14 -5.43
C LEU A 20 -7.50 3.86 -4.10
N ASN A 21 -8.50 3.64 -3.25
CA ASN A 21 -8.45 4.06 -1.84
C ASN A 21 -7.64 3.07 -0.98
N ASP A 22 -7.27 3.47 0.24
CA ASP A 22 -6.42 2.66 1.12
C ASP A 22 -7.02 1.29 1.47
N LYS A 23 -8.35 1.15 1.48
CA LYS A 23 -9.02 -0.14 1.74
C LYS A 23 -8.87 -1.09 0.56
N GLU A 24 -8.95 -0.59 -0.67
CA GLU A 24 -8.75 -1.38 -1.89
C GLU A 24 -7.29 -1.81 -2.04
N ILE A 25 -6.35 -0.89 -1.76
CA ILE A 25 -4.91 -1.19 -1.76
C ILE A 25 -4.59 -2.25 -0.70
N ALA A 26 -5.18 -2.13 0.50
CA ALA A 26 -5.01 -3.11 1.57
C ALA A 26 -5.50 -4.51 1.17
N ALA A 27 -6.67 -4.60 0.51
CA ALA A 27 -7.22 -5.85 0.01
C ALA A 27 -6.33 -6.47 -1.08
N ARG A 28 -5.86 -5.67 -2.06
CA ARG A 28 -4.96 -6.14 -3.13
C ARG A 28 -3.62 -6.63 -2.61
N LEU A 29 -3.03 -5.90 -1.66
CA LEU A 29 -1.72 -6.23 -1.10
C LEU A 29 -1.78 -7.30 0.00
N GLY A 30 -2.98 -7.58 0.53
CA GLY A 30 -3.19 -8.51 1.64
C GLY A 30 -2.62 -8.00 2.96
N VAL A 31 -2.71 -6.68 3.19
CA VAL A 31 -2.17 -5.97 4.36
C VAL A 31 -3.27 -5.19 5.07
N SER A 32 -2.98 -4.65 6.26
CA SER A 32 -3.95 -3.82 6.96
C SER A 32 -4.06 -2.43 6.33
N ARG A 33 -5.26 -1.82 6.38
CA ARG A 33 -5.49 -0.44 5.94
C ARG A 33 -4.56 0.55 6.64
N VAL A 34 -4.29 0.34 7.93
CA VAL A 34 -3.38 1.18 8.73
C VAL A 34 -1.95 1.14 8.17
N ASN A 35 -1.50 -0.01 7.66
CA ASN A 35 -0.19 -0.11 7.03
C ASN A 35 -0.12 0.72 5.73
N VAL A 36 -1.18 0.66 4.92
CA VAL A 36 -1.27 1.48 3.69
C VAL A 36 -1.23 2.96 4.03
N TRP A 37 -2.01 3.40 5.01
CA TRP A 37 -2.03 4.81 5.44
C TRP A 37 -0.64 5.31 5.89
N ARG A 38 0.10 4.51 6.67
CA ARG A 38 1.48 4.84 7.06
C ARG A 38 2.42 4.96 5.85
N MET A 39 2.30 4.07 4.87
CA MET A 39 3.10 4.13 3.64
C MET A 39 2.72 5.35 2.79
N ARG A 40 1.45 5.74 2.77
CA ARG A 40 0.98 6.95 2.07
C ARG A 40 1.57 8.20 2.69
N GLN A 41 1.51 8.34 4.01
CA GLN A 41 2.13 9.47 4.72
C GLN A 41 3.64 9.57 4.45
N LYS A 42 4.33 8.43 4.36
CA LYS A 42 5.76 8.40 3.98
C LYS A 42 6.00 8.80 2.51
N TRP A 43 5.04 8.55 1.63
CA TRP A 43 5.13 8.88 0.20
C TRP A 43 4.79 10.35 -0.09
N GLU A 44 3.89 10.94 0.69
CA GLU A 44 3.48 12.36 0.58
C GLU A 44 4.44 13.33 1.27
N SER A 45 5.29 12.84 2.18
CA SER A 45 6.35 13.62 2.83
C SER A 45 7.60 13.76 1.95
#